data_AF-A0A7X2MHD7-F1
#
_entry.id   AF-A0A7X2MHD7-F1
#
_cell.length_a   1.000
_cell.length_b   1.000
_cell.length_c   1.000
_cell.angle_alpha   90.00
_cell.angle_beta   90.00
_cell.angle_gamma   90.00
#
_symmetry.space_group_name_H-M   'P 1'
#
loop_
_entity.id
_entity.type
_entity.pdbx_description
1 polymer ?
#
loop_
_entity_poly.entity_id
_entity_poly.type
_entity_poly.pdbx_seq_one_letter_code
_entity_poly.pdbx_strand_id
1 'polypeptide(L)'
;NSISKENEYVSSESKENTSSVSTTVQSSSEVSQHLSQKIATSLSSNTTRLKNGWYSEKDNWYYYNNNNMQKGWLQGGNDWYYFNPINGQMQKSWLQGGNDWYYFNPVSGRMQKNWLQGGNDWYYFNPTSGHMQKSWLQGGNDWYY
;
A
#
# COMPACT_ATOMS: atom_id res chain seq x y z
N ASN A 1 44.69 62.01 -14.50
CA ASN A 1 45.54 62.17 -15.69
C ASN A 1 45.61 60.84 -16.41
N SER A 2 45.11 60.85 -17.64
CA SER A 2 45.05 59.76 -18.62
C SER A 2 46.44 59.27 -19.07
N ILE A 3 46.43 58.30 -19.99
CA ILE A 3 47.50 57.77 -20.90
C ILE A 3 47.98 56.38 -20.44
N SER A 4 48.16 55.33 -21.25
CA SER A 4 47.53 54.69 -22.43
C SER A 4 48.53 53.60 -22.90
N LYS A 5 48.05 52.63 -23.70
CA LYS A 5 48.81 51.65 -24.54
C LYS A 5 49.41 50.45 -23.78
N GLU A 6 49.52 49.23 -24.31
CA GLU A 6 49.22 48.61 -25.61
C GLU A 6 49.23 47.07 -25.44
N ASN A 7 48.79 46.37 -26.49
CA ASN A 7 48.83 44.92 -26.79
C ASN A 7 50.21 44.25 -26.51
N GLU A 8 50.46 42.93 -26.49
CA GLU A 8 50.01 41.82 -27.35
C GLU A 8 50.63 40.46 -26.87
N TYR A 9 49.93 39.35 -27.19
CA TYR A 9 50.39 37.99 -27.58
C TYR A 9 51.22 36.99 -26.69
N VAL A 10 50.51 35.93 -26.25
CA VAL A 10 50.70 34.45 -26.47
C VAL A 10 51.83 33.61 -25.80
N SER A 11 51.39 32.40 -25.39
CA SER A 11 52.10 31.14 -25.07
C SER A 11 52.88 31.09 -23.76
N SER A 12 52.88 30.02 -22.97
CA SER A 12 52.65 28.59 -23.24
C SER A 12 52.52 27.82 -21.92
N GLU A 13 51.83 26.68 -22.01
CA GLU A 13 52.15 25.40 -21.37
C GLU A 13 52.26 25.30 -19.83
N SER A 14 51.30 24.54 -19.31
CA SER A 14 51.30 23.82 -18.04
C SER A 14 52.55 22.96 -17.83
N LYS A 15 53.09 22.98 -16.61
CA LYS A 15 53.83 21.83 -16.07
C LYS A 15 53.14 21.30 -14.81
N GLU A 16 52.99 20.00 -14.85
CA GLU A 16 52.18 19.11 -14.05
C GLU A 16 52.62 19.06 -12.58
N ASN A 17 51.63 18.95 -11.68
CA ASN A 17 51.83 18.44 -10.33
C ASN A 17 51.44 16.96 -10.34
N THR A 18 52.41 16.07 -10.43
CA THR A 18 52.21 14.62 -10.35
C THR A 18 52.16 14.20 -8.88
N SER A 19 50.95 13.89 -8.41
CA SER A 19 50.77 12.98 -7.27
C SER A 19 49.79 11.90 -7.70
N SER A 20 50.35 10.70 -7.80
CA SER A 20 49.76 9.43 -8.19
C SER A 20 48.32 9.22 -7.73
N VAL A 21 47.40 9.16 -8.68
CA VAL A 21 46.12 8.46 -8.53
C VAL A 21 46.14 7.33 -9.54
N SER A 22 46.07 6.10 -9.04
CA SER A 22 45.89 4.92 -9.88
C SER A 22 44.48 4.95 -10.46
N THR A 23 44.34 5.43 -11.69
CA THR A 23 43.08 5.39 -12.43
C THR A 23 42.98 4.06 -13.15
N THR A 24 42.25 3.11 -12.55
CA THR A 24 41.69 2.00 -13.32
C THR A 24 40.69 2.61 -14.29
N VAL A 25 40.99 2.56 -15.58
CA VAL A 25 40.08 3.00 -16.65
C VAL A 25 38.94 1.98 -16.68
N GLN A 26 37.87 2.25 -15.93
CA GLN A 26 36.64 1.47 -16.08
C GLN A 26 36.14 1.66 -17.52
N SER A 27 35.79 0.56 -18.17
CA SER A 27 35.28 0.60 -19.54
C SER A 27 34.06 1.53 -19.58
N SER A 28 33.95 2.35 -20.63
CA SER A 28 32.81 3.25 -20.81
C SER A 28 31.46 2.51 -20.79
N SER A 29 31.48 1.21 -21.11
CA SER A 29 30.32 0.31 -20.98
C SER A 29 29.94 0.02 -19.52
N GLU A 30 30.92 -0.16 -18.62
CA GLU A 30 30.70 -0.42 -17.18
C GLU A 30 30.22 0.83 -16.46
N VAL A 31 30.81 2.00 -16.77
CA VAL A 31 30.35 3.30 -16.25
C VAL A 31 28.93 3.60 -16.70
N SER A 32 28.59 3.27 -17.95
CA SER A 32 27.22 3.43 -18.47
C SER A 32 26.23 2.48 -17.80
N GLN A 33 26.60 1.21 -17.59
CA GLN A 33 25.75 0.25 -16.85
C GLN A 33 25.53 0.69 -15.40
N HIS A 34 26.59 1.13 -14.70
CA HIS A 34 26.49 1.61 -13.33
C HIS A 34 25.66 2.90 -13.21
N LEU A 35 25.76 3.80 -14.19
CA LEU A 35 24.96 5.02 -14.23
C LEU A 35 23.48 4.71 -14.51
N SER A 36 23.18 3.77 -15.41
CA SER A 36 21.81 3.28 -15.63
C SER A 36 21.22 2.61 -14.40
N GLN A 37 21.99 1.81 -13.67
CA GLN A 37 21.53 1.17 -12.43
C GLN A 37 21.33 2.18 -11.29
N LYS A 38 22.21 3.18 -11.17
CA LYS A 38 22.11 4.26 -10.17
C LYS A 38 20.96 5.23 -10.47
N ILE A 39 20.65 5.47 -11.74
CA ILE A 39 19.47 6.25 -12.18
C ILE A 39 18.19 5.42 -11.99
N ALA A 40 18.18 4.12 -12.30
CA ALA A 40 17.04 3.23 -12.05
C ALA A 40 16.74 3.08 -10.55
N THR A 41 17.76 2.97 -9.69
CA THR A 41 17.57 2.93 -8.23
C THR A 41 17.15 4.28 -7.65
N SER A 42 17.71 5.40 -8.13
CA SER A 42 17.34 6.74 -7.62
C SER A 42 15.97 7.24 -8.09
N LEU A 43 15.52 6.86 -9.29
CA LEU A 43 14.14 7.07 -9.75
C LEU A 43 13.15 6.12 -9.05
N SER A 44 13.59 4.89 -8.71
CA SER A 44 12.79 3.96 -7.92
C SER A 44 12.56 4.42 -6.47
N SER A 45 13.45 5.24 -5.92
CA SER A 45 13.31 5.78 -4.55
C SER A 45 12.53 7.10 -4.45
N ASN A 46 12.24 7.77 -5.57
CA ASN A 46 11.48 9.03 -5.58
C ASN A 46 10.16 8.96 -6.37
N THR A 47 9.74 7.75 -6.74
CA THR A 47 8.37 7.49 -7.13
C THR A 47 7.59 7.31 -5.83
N THR A 48 6.63 8.19 -5.53
CA THR A 48 5.64 7.98 -4.47
C THR A 48 5.12 6.55 -4.59
N ARG A 49 5.53 5.64 -3.70
CA ARG A 49 5.20 4.22 -3.82
C ARG A 49 3.69 4.09 -3.85
N LEU A 50 3.15 3.78 -5.02
CA LEU A 50 1.71 3.70 -5.22
C LEU A 50 1.17 2.63 -4.27
N LYS A 51 0.27 3.03 -3.36
CA LYS A 51 -0.48 2.10 -2.53
C LYS A 51 -1.54 1.45 -3.40
N ASN A 52 -1.41 0.15 -3.61
CA ASN A 52 -2.37 -0.66 -4.34
C ASN A 52 -2.47 -2.04 -3.68
N GLY A 53 -3.65 -2.38 -3.19
CA GLY A 53 -3.92 -3.55 -2.36
C GLY A 53 -3.96 -3.27 -0.86
N TRP A 54 -3.75 -4.32 -0.08
CA TRP A 54 -3.79 -4.30 1.38
C TRP A 54 -2.63 -3.49 1.98
N TYR A 55 -2.94 -2.69 2.99
CA TYR A 55 -1.98 -1.89 3.73
C TYR A 55 -2.31 -1.94 5.23
N SER A 56 -1.30 -2.17 6.07
CA SER A 56 -1.47 -2.22 7.53
C SER A 56 -0.65 -1.14 8.22
N GLU A 57 -1.24 -0.48 9.21
CA GLU A 57 -0.56 0.50 10.06
C GLU A 57 -1.14 0.45 11.48
N LYS A 58 -0.27 0.28 12.49
CA LYS A 58 -0.65 0.26 13.91
C LYS A 58 -1.88 -0.62 14.18
N ASP A 59 -1.82 -1.88 13.72
CA ASP A 59 -2.88 -2.90 13.83
C ASP A 59 -4.19 -2.65 13.07
N ASN A 60 -4.27 -1.54 12.34
CA ASN A 60 -5.37 -1.22 11.44
C ASN A 60 -5.04 -1.67 10.02
N TRP A 61 -6.03 -2.22 9.33
CA TRP A 61 -5.93 -2.59 7.93
C TRP A 61 -6.71 -1.62 7.06
N TYR A 62 -6.19 -1.39 5.87
CA TYR A 62 -6.74 -0.52 4.85
C TYR A 62 -6.59 -1.24 3.51
N TYR A 63 -7.39 -0.83 2.53
CA TYR A 63 -7.23 -1.27 1.15
C TYR A 63 -7.11 -0.05 0.26
N TYR A 64 -6.17 -0.06 -0.68
CA TYR A 64 -5.98 1.02 -1.63
C TYR A 64 -6.16 0.50 -3.06
N ASN A 65 -6.72 1.32 -3.93
CA ASN A 65 -6.74 1.11 -5.37
C ASN A 65 -6.11 2.33 -6.05
N ASN A 66 -4.89 2.17 -6.56
CA ASN A 66 -4.12 3.26 -7.18
C ASN A 66 -4.10 4.54 -6.33
N ASN A 67 -3.66 4.44 -5.06
CA ASN A 67 -3.68 5.48 -4.02
C ASN A 67 -5.06 5.93 -3.52
N ASN A 68 -6.17 5.46 -4.09
CA ASN A 68 -7.49 5.72 -3.55
C ASN A 68 -7.80 4.76 -2.40
N MET A 69 -8.06 5.29 -1.21
CA MET A 69 -8.40 4.47 -0.06
C MET A 69 -9.83 3.94 -0.19
N GLN A 70 -9.99 2.62 -0.05
CA GLN A 70 -11.28 1.96 -0.05
C GLN A 70 -12.13 2.41 1.13
N LYS A 71 -13.41 2.63 0.86
CA LYS A 71 -14.43 2.95 1.86
C LYS A 71 -15.67 2.12 1.60
N GLY A 72 -16.37 1.73 2.67
CA GLY A 72 -17.53 0.86 2.58
C GLY A 72 -17.16 -0.56 2.16
N TRP A 73 -18.08 -1.21 1.47
CA TRP A 73 -17.98 -2.63 1.09
C TRP A 73 -16.89 -2.89 0.05
N LEU A 74 -16.16 -3.99 0.23
CA LEU A 74 -15.22 -4.53 -0.74
C LEU A 74 -15.42 -6.05 -0.85
N GLN A 75 -15.60 -6.54 -2.07
CA GLN A 75 -15.56 -7.97 -2.35
C GLN A 75 -14.15 -8.38 -2.78
N GLY A 76 -13.54 -9.29 -2.03
CA GLY A 76 -12.23 -9.87 -2.33
C GLY A 76 -12.37 -11.37 -2.57
N GLY A 77 -12.46 -11.79 -3.82
CA GLY A 77 -12.78 -13.18 -4.17
C GLY A 77 -14.18 -13.55 -3.67
N ASN A 78 -14.26 -14.57 -2.82
CA ASN A 78 -15.52 -15.03 -2.21
C ASN A 78 -15.85 -14.35 -0.87
N ASP A 79 -14.90 -13.57 -0.33
CA ASP A 79 -15.03 -12.91 0.95
C ASP A 79 -15.49 -11.45 0.77
N TRP A 80 -16.17 -10.94 1.79
CA TRP A 80 -16.56 -9.54 1.89
C TRP A 80 -15.86 -8.87 3.06
N TYR A 81 -15.52 -7.60 2.87
CA TYR A 81 -14.89 -6.74 3.87
C TYR A 81 -15.65 -5.41 3.89
N TYR A 82 -15.58 -4.71 5.03
CA TYR A 82 -16.12 -3.36 5.14
C TYR A 82 -15.05 -2.43 5.66
N PHE A 83 -14.95 -1.24 5.06
CA PHE A 83 -14.03 -0.19 5.47
C PHE A 83 -14.82 1.01 5.98
N ASN A 84 -14.40 1.55 7.11
CA ASN A 84 -15.04 2.69 7.74
C ASN A 84 -15.17 3.86 6.75
N PRO A 85 -16.38 4.42 6.55
CA PRO A 85 -16.61 5.50 5.57
C PRO A 85 -15.89 6.82 5.87
N ILE A 86 -15.40 7.02 7.09
CA ILE A 86 -14.70 8.25 7.49
C ILE A 86 -13.20 8.06 7.29
N ASN A 87 -12.60 7.07 7.96
CA ASN A 87 -11.15 6.92 8.05
C ASN A 87 -10.57 5.75 7.24
N GLY A 88 -11.41 4.93 6.59
CA GLY A 88 -10.96 3.81 5.75
C GLY A 88 -10.42 2.61 6.50
N GLN A 89 -10.55 2.55 7.84
CA GLN A 89 -10.12 1.40 8.63
C GLN A 89 -11.02 0.19 8.36
N MET A 90 -10.43 -0.97 8.17
CA MET A 90 -11.15 -2.23 8.01
C MET A 90 -11.93 -2.55 9.28
N GLN A 91 -13.23 -2.81 9.11
CA GLN A 91 -14.13 -3.22 10.17
C GLN A 91 -13.76 -4.61 10.68
N LYS A 92 -13.79 -4.74 12.00
CA LYS A 92 -13.65 -5.99 12.73
C LYS A 92 -14.83 -6.11 13.68
N SER A 93 -15.22 -7.33 14.00
CA SER A 93 -16.34 -7.64 14.88
C SER A 93 -17.67 -7.07 14.37
N TRP A 94 -18.60 -6.79 15.27
CA TRP A 94 -19.97 -6.36 14.96
C TRP A 94 -20.03 -5.02 14.20
N LEU A 95 -20.94 -4.94 13.24
CA LEU A 95 -21.32 -3.72 12.53
C LEU A 95 -22.85 -3.66 12.43
N GLN A 96 -23.44 -2.54 12.82
CA GLN A 96 -24.84 -2.25 12.56
C GLN A 96 -24.95 -1.35 11.33
N GLY A 97 -25.63 -1.85 10.29
CA GLY A 97 -25.94 -1.10 9.07
C GLY A 97 -27.45 -0.92 8.95
N GLY A 98 -27.97 0.22 9.41
CA GLY A 98 -29.42 0.42 9.50
C GLY A 98 -30.07 -0.56 10.48
N ASN A 99 -30.98 -1.40 9.97
CA ASN A 99 -31.66 -2.43 10.78
C ASN A 99 -30.92 -3.78 10.82
N ASP A 100 -29.95 -3.95 9.93
CA ASP A 100 -29.18 -5.19 9.77
C ASP A 100 -27.92 -5.19 10.64
N TRP A 101 -27.52 -6.38 11.06
CA TRP A 101 -26.26 -6.63 11.76
C TRP A 101 -25.37 -7.52 10.92
N TYR A 102 -24.08 -7.24 10.96
CA TYR A 102 -23.02 -8.00 10.31
C TYR A 102 -21.95 -8.28 11.35
N TYR A 103 -21.18 -9.36 11.15
CA TYR A 103 -20.01 -9.65 11.95
C TYR A 103 -18.81 -9.85 11.03
N PHE A 104 -17.70 -9.22 11.37
CA PHE A 104 -16.43 -9.39 10.67
C PHE A 104 -15.45 -10.11 11.57
N ASN A 105 -14.71 -11.08 11.01
CA ASN A 105 -13.71 -11.82 11.77
C ASN A 105 -12.70 -10.85 12.42
N PRO A 106 -12.44 -10.94 13.74
CA PRO A 106 -11.58 -9.99 14.44
C PRO A 106 -10.12 -9.94 13.94
N VAL A 107 -9.65 -11.03 13.33
CA VAL A 107 -8.28 -11.16 12.83
C VAL A 107 -8.21 -10.82 11.35
N SER A 108 -9.01 -11.49 10.51
CA SER A 108 -8.93 -11.37 9.06
C SER A 108 -9.81 -10.28 8.46
N GLY A 109 -10.81 -9.78 9.19
CA GLY A 109 -11.79 -8.80 8.68
C GLY A 109 -12.80 -9.37 7.68
N ARG A 110 -12.81 -10.69 7.45
CA ARG A 110 -13.79 -11.34 6.56
C ARG A 110 -15.18 -11.32 7.19
N MET A 111 -16.19 -10.96 6.40
CA MET A 111 -17.59 -10.99 6.80
C MET A 111 -18.02 -12.44 7.09
N GLN A 112 -18.63 -12.65 8.25
CA GLN A 112 -19.17 -13.92 8.68
C GLN A 112 -20.41 -14.29 7.87
N LYS A 113 -20.51 -15.58 7.57
CA LYS A 113 -21.64 -16.23 6.92
C LYS A 113 -21.96 -17.51 7.69
N ASN A 114 -23.22 -17.92 7.66
CA ASN A 114 -23.74 -19.05 8.43
C ASN A 114 -23.59 -18.85 9.95
N TRP A 115 -23.55 -19.95 10.69
CA TRP A 115 -23.46 -19.98 12.14
C TRP A 115 -22.14 -19.40 12.67
N LEU A 116 -22.23 -18.69 13.79
CA LEU A 116 -21.14 -18.18 14.60
C LEU A 116 -21.48 -18.47 16.06
N GLN A 117 -20.58 -19.15 16.77
CA GLN A 117 -20.68 -19.29 18.22
C GLN A 117 -19.94 -18.13 18.89
N GLY A 118 -20.67 -17.33 19.66
CA GLY A 118 -20.14 -16.25 20.48
C GLY A 118 -20.36 -16.55 21.95
N GLY A 119 -19.37 -17.16 22.60
CA GLY A 119 -19.53 -17.64 23.98
C GLY A 119 -20.54 -18.78 24.06
N ASN A 120 -21.63 -18.58 24.80
CA ASN A 120 -22.72 -19.56 24.91
C ASN A 120 -23.83 -19.34 23.87
N ASP A 121 -23.79 -18.23 23.15
CA ASP A 121 -24.83 -17.86 22.19
C ASP A 121 -24.43 -18.26 20.77
N TRP A 122 -25.44 -18.52 19.94
CA TRP A 122 -25.28 -18.78 18.52
C TRP A 122 -25.96 -17.69 17.70
N TYR A 123 -25.26 -17.22 16.68
CA TYR A 123 -25.75 -16.24 15.73
C TYR A 123 -25.71 -16.85 14.34
N TYR A 124 -26.74 -16.60 13.54
CA TYR A 124 -26.75 -17.04 12.15
C TYR A 124 -26.76 -15.86 11.20
N PHE A 125 -25.82 -15.88 10.26
CA PHE A 125 -25.68 -14.89 9.20
C PHE A 125 -26.11 -15.49 7.87
N ASN A 126 -26.89 -14.75 7.09
CA ASN A 126 -27.31 -15.21 5.77
C ASN A 126 -26.10 -15.58 4.89
N PRO A 127 -26.06 -16.76 4.25
CA PRO A 127 -24.89 -17.23 3.49
C PRO A 127 -24.57 -16.36 2.26
N THR A 128 -25.56 -15.63 1.74
CA THR A 128 -25.40 -14.77 0.58
C THR A 128 -25.09 -13.34 1.02
N SER A 129 -25.96 -12.72 1.81
CA SER A 129 -25.87 -11.30 2.17
C SER A 129 -25.04 -11.01 3.42
N GLY A 130 -24.83 -11.98 4.31
CA GLY A 130 -24.17 -11.78 5.60
C GLY A 130 -25.02 -11.09 6.65
N HIS A 131 -26.32 -10.86 6.42
CA HIS A 131 -27.20 -10.23 7.41
C HIS A 131 -27.50 -11.23 8.54
N MET A 132 -27.33 -10.79 9.79
CA MET A 132 -27.72 -11.55 10.97
C MET A 132 -29.24 -11.73 10.99
N GLN A 133 -29.68 -12.98 11.16
CA GLN A 133 -31.08 -13.31 11.34
C GLN A 133 -31.45 -13.23 12.83
N LYS A 134 -32.61 -12.64 13.13
CA LYS A 134 -33.12 -12.41 14.51
C LYS A 134 -34.37 -13.22 14.83
N SER A 135 -34.81 -14.05 13.90
CA SER A 135 -36.04 -14.84 13.98
C SER A 135 -35.74 -16.29 13.67
N TRP A 136 -36.66 -17.17 14.05
CA TRP A 136 -36.62 -18.60 13.80
C TRP A 136 -36.06 -18.96 12.43
N LEU A 137 -35.02 -19.78 12.44
CA LEU A 137 -34.41 -20.35 11.24
C LEU A 137 -34.86 -21.78 11.07
N GLN A 138 -35.43 -22.09 9.90
CA GLN A 138 -35.71 -23.46 9.52
C GLN A 138 -34.47 -24.05 8.82
N GLY A 139 -33.86 -25.06 9.44
CA GLY A 139 -32.77 -25.84 8.86
C GLY A 139 -33.19 -27.30 8.72
N GLY A 140 -33.64 -27.69 7.52
CA GLY A 140 -34.20 -29.03 7.30
C GLY A 140 -35.56 -29.21 7.99
N ASN A 141 -35.68 -30.22 8.87
CA ASN A 141 -36.86 -30.44 9.70
C ASN A 141 -36.80 -29.72 11.07
N ASP A 142 -35.67 -29.07 11.38
CA ASP A 142 -35.43 -28.47 12.69
C ASP A 142 -35.56 -26.94 12.63
N TRP A 143 -36.01 -26.37 13.75
CA TRP A 143 -36.13 -24.93 13.96
C TRP A 143 -35.13 -24.47 15.01
N TYR A 144 -34.40 -23.40 14.70
CA TYR A 144 -33.37 -22.83 15.55
C TYR A 144 -33.80 -21.42 15.97
N TYR A 145 -33.65 -21.08 17.25
CA TYR A 145 -33.88 -19.76 17.83
C TYR A 145 -32.58 -19.19 18.37
#